data_AF-A0A2C9U8N3-F1
#
_entry.id   AF-A0A2C9U8N3-F1
#
_cell.length_a   1.000
_cell.length_b   1.000
_cell.length_c   1.000
_cell.angle_alpha   90.00
_cell.angle_beta   90.00
_cell.angle_gamma   90.00
#
_symmetry.space_group_name_H-M   'P 1'
#
loop_
_entity.id
_entity.type
_entity.pdbx_description
1 polymer ?
#
loop_
_entity_poly.entity_id
_entity_poly.type
_entity_poly.pdbx_seq_one_letter_code
_entity_poly.pdbx_strand_id
1 'polypeptide(L)'
;KRNPSLDYTLTDFIYSRVEKDVFHWDSEPISTWCAYVAVATDEAKTKLGRRDIVVSWRGTLLHVEWDKCLEALPCLASDLFGNLHNPHVHCGFHSLYTSKDQNSTYNKTSAREQVLAAVRKLVDQYKDEEVSITITGNSLGSAMATLTAMDIAYNDYNKPSSEPKKSFPVTAIVFASPRVGDLGFKKIYDDLKDVHLLRITNANDLVPDLPPFGFIHVGENLPIDTSESKFLKSDVFPHMLDVYLHGVAGTQGSKGGFNLEVPFDLAIINKLTDGLTDEYNKNIPAKWWVEENQGMVQNDDGTYTAQFYVPDPPVVALN
;
A
#
# COMPACT_ATOMS: atom_id res chain seq x y z
N LYS A 1 14.64 -25.54 2.14
CA LYS A 1 13.93 -25.63 3.45
C LYS A 1 13.90 -24.27 4.14
N ARG A 2 12.87 -23.48 3.86
CA ARG A 2 12.22 -22.55 4.78
C ARG A 2 10.81 -22.40 4.22
N ASN A 3 9.90 -23.26 4.66
CA ASN A 3 8.49 -22.91 4.65
C ASN A 3 8.22 -22.50 6.11
N PRO A 4 8.52 -21.25 6.51
CA PRO A 4 7.94 -20.78 7.75
C PRO A 4 6.43 -20.82 7.51
N SER A 5 5.67 -21.39 8.44
CA SER A 5 4.24 -21.07 8.52
C SER A 5 4.11 -19.58 8.28
N LEU A 6 3.39 -19.16 7.24
CA LEU A 6 3.19 -17.74 7.00
C LEU A 6 2.65 -17.17 8.31
N ASP A 7 3.37 -16.22 8.91
CA ASP A 7 2.99 -15.60 10.18
C ASP A 7 1.62 -14.88 10.06
N TYR A 8 1.10 -14.75 8.83
CA TYR A 8 -0.20 -14.19 8.52
C TYR A 8 -1.00 -15.13 7.63
N THR A 9 -2.30 -15.20 7.88
CA THR A 9 -3.28 -15.81 6.97
C THR A 9 -3.89 -14.72 6.11
N LEU A 10 -3.78 -14.88 4.79
CA LEU A 10 -4.45 -14.02 3.82
C LEU A 10 -5.95 -14.31 3.82
N THR A 11 -6.79 -13.28 3.93
CA THR A 11 -8.24 -13.44 4.06
C THR A 11 -9.00 -12.90 2.85
N ASP A 12 -8.55 -11.77 2.29
CA ASP A 12 -9.28 -11.07 1.24
C ASP A 12 -8.31 -10.41 0.25
N PHE A 13 -8.69 -10.45 -1.03
CA PHE A 13 -8.07 -9.65 -2.08
C PHE A 13 -8.99 -8.47 -2.40
N ILE A 14 -8.42 -7.29 -2.65
CA ILE A 14 -9.16 -6.05 -2.88
C ILE A 14 -8.92 -5.58 -4.31
N TYR A 15 -9.99 -5.12 -4.96
CA TYR A 15 -9.94 -4.65 -6.35
C TYR A 15 -10.35 -3.18 -6.40
N SER A 16 -9.66 -2.38 -7.21
CA SER A 16 -10.04 -1.01 -7.53
C SER A 16 -10.47 -0.91 -8.98
N ARG A 17 -11.44 -0.03 -9.23
CA ARG A 17 -11.85 0.33 -10.58
C ARG A 17 -11.19 1.64 -10.98
N VAL A 18 -10.56 1.64 -12.15
CA VAL A 18 -10.10 2.87 -12.79
C VAL A 18 -11.19 3.29 -13.78
N GLU A 19 -11.85 4.42 -13.50
CA GLU A 19 -12.79 5.02 -14.43
C GLU A 19 -12.06 5.78 -15.55
N LYS A 20 -12.74 5.97 -16.69
CA LYS A 20 -12.23 6.74 -17.84
C LYS A 20 -11.75 8.12 -17.39
N ASP A 21 -10.53 8.49 -17.78
CA ASP A 21 -9.97 9.82 -17.53
C ASP A 21 -10.68 10.91 -18.32
N VAL A 22 -10.58 12.14 -17.81
CA VAL A 22 -10.93 13.38 -18.52
C VAL A 22 -10.03 13.60 -19.75
N PHE A 23 -8.83 13.00 -19.77
CA PHE A 23 -7.81 13.18 -20.83
C PHE A 23 -7.68 12.01 -21.82
N HIS A 24 -8.21 10.83 -21.50
CA HIS A 24 -8.09 9.62 -22.34
C HIS A 24 -9.47 9.01 -22.63
N TRP A 25 -10.12 9.53 -23.67
CA TRP A 25 -11.47 9.18 -24.11
C TRP A 25 -11.66 7.72 -24.59
N ASP A 26 -10.57 6.98 -24.82
CA ASP A 26 -10.55 5.67 -25.48
C ASP A 26 -10.20 4.46 -24.59
N SER A 27 -9.92 4.62 -23.30
CA SER A 27 -9.60 3.46 -22.43
C SER A 27 -10.87 2.81 -21.85
N GLU A 28 -11.07 1.50 -21.99
CA GLU A 28 -12.17 0.83 -21.29
C GLU A 28 -11.91 0.86 -19.76
N PRO A 29 -12.94 1.04 -18.91
CA PRO A 29 -12.77 0.96 -17.47
C PRO A 29 -12.25 -0.43 -17.06
N ILE A 30 -11.13 -0.47 -16.32
CA ILE A 30 -10.49 -1.72 -15.90
C ILE A 30 -10.61 -1.88 -14.38
N SER A 31 -10.93 -3.10 -13.96
CA SER A 31 -10.83 -3.51 -12.55
C SER A 31 -9.49 -4.20 -12.33
N THR A 32 -8.74 -3.79 -11.31
CA THR A 32 -7.38 -4.29 -11.04
C THR A 32 -7.25 -4.67 -9.57
N TRP A 33 -6.54 -5.77 -9.32
CA TRP A 33 -6.18 -6.16 -7.96
C TRP A 33 -5.24 -5.11 -7.35
N CYS A 34 -5.59 -4.53 -6.22
CA CYS A 34 -4.88 -3.36 -5.67
C CYS A 34 -4.51 -3.47 -4.20
N ALA A 35 -5.06 -4.42 -3.45
CA ALA A 35 -4.66 -4.65 -2.07
C ALA A 35 -4.96 -6.06 -1.60
N TYR A 36 -4.47 -6.41 -0.43
CA TYR A 36 -4.89 -7.60 0.28
C TYR A 36 -5.05 -7.33 1.78
N VAL A 37 -5.90 -8.12 2.43
CA VAL A 37 -6.09 -8.13 3.88
C VAL A 37 -5.61 -9.47 4.43
N ALA A 38 -4.83 -9.42 5.51
CA ALA A 38 -4.33 -10.59 6.19
C ALA A 38 -4.42 -10.41 7.72
N VAL A 39 -4.36 -11.50 8.46
CA VAL A 39 -4.39 -11.48 9.93
C VAL A 39 -3.31 -12.40 10.49
N ALA A 40 -2.61 -11.95 11.52
CA ALA A 40 -1.57 -12.71 12.19
C ALA A 40 -2.13 -14.06 12.70
N THR A 41 -1.39 -15.16 12.50
CA THR A 41 -1.72 -16.47 13.08
C THR A 41 -1.55 -16.45 14.60
N ASP A 42 -1.95 -17.52 15.30
CA ASP A 42 -1.77 -17.62 16.75
C ASP A 42 -0.28 -17.59 17.16
N GLU A 43 0.56 -18.22 16.35
CA GLU A 43 2.02 -18.20 16.52
C GLU A 43 2.58 -16.78 16.33
N ALA A 44 2.14 -16.08 15.29
CA ALA A 44 2.59 -14.72 15.02
C ALA A 44 2.08 -13.71 16.05
N LYS A 45 0.81 -13.84 16.47
CA LYS A 45 0.25 -13.07 17.59
C LYS A 45 1.14 -13.20 18.83
N THR A 46 1.57 -14.42 19.15
CA THR A 46 2.44 -14.66 20.31
C THR A 46 3.78 -13.93 20.18
N LYS A 47 4.35 -13.83 18.97
CA LYS A 47 5.58 -13.07 18.71
C LYS A 47 5.37 -11.56 18.75
N LEU A 48 4.25 -11.07 18.20
CA LEU A 48 3.91 -9.65 18.08
C LEU A 48 3.33 -9.06 19.37
N GLY A 49 2.85 -9.91 20.27
CA GLY A 49 2.13 -9.55 21.49
C GLY A 49 0.65 -9.23 21.29
N ARG A 50 0.14 -9.25 20.06
CA ARG A 50 -1.24 -8.88 19.70
C ARG A 50 -1.67 -9.49 18.37
N ARG A 51 -2.97 -9.58 18.12
CA ARG A 51 -3.53 -9.96 16.82
C ARG A 51 -3.43 -8.79 15.87
N ASP A 52 -2.49 -8.85 14.93
CA ASP A 52 -2.33 -7.80 13.94
C ASP A 52 -3.13 -8.11 12.68
N ILE A 53 -3.98 -7.17 12.27
CA ILE A 53 -4.69 -7.16 10.98
C ILE A 53 -3.88 -6.28 10.03
N VAL A 54 -3.44 -6.82 8.90
CA VAL A 54 -2.65 -6.10 7.90
C VAL A 54 -3.50 -5.80 6.67
N VAL A 55 -3.44 -4.56 6.21
CA VAL A 55 -3.90 -4.15 4.88
C VAL A 55 -2.70 -3.67 4.08
N SER A 56 -2.39 -4.33 2.98
CA SER A 56 -1.25 -3.98 2.13
C SER A 56 -1.74 -3.54 0.75
N TRP A 57 -1.59 -2.25 0.46
CA TRP A 57 -1.92 -1.66 -0.83
C TRP A 57 -0.76 -1.75 -1.81
N ARG A 58 -1.06 -2.21 -3.01
CA ARG A 58 -0.14 -2.29 -4.14
C ARG A 58 0.18 -0.89 -4.66
N GLY A 59 1.43 -0.67 -5.04
CA GLY A 59 1.84 0.52 -5.79
C GLY A 59 1.36 0.48 -7.25
N THR A 60 1.78 1.50 -8.01
CA THR A 60 1.49 1.63 -9.43
C THR A 60 2.12 0.51 -10.24
N LEU A 61 1.31 -0.15 -11.08
CA LEU A 61 1.79 -1.11 -12.08
C LEU A 61 1.28 -0.78 -13.49
N LEU A 62 0.14 -0.09 -13.61
CA LEU A 62 -0.49 0.21 -14.89
C LEU A 62 -0.25 1.66 -15.32
N HIS A 63 -0.23 1.91 -16.63
CA HIS A 63 -0.08 3.27 -17.17
C HIS A 63 -1.24 4.18 -16.76
N VAL A 64 -2.48 3.68 -16.78
CA VAL A 64 -3.67 4.44 -16.36
C VAL A 64 -3.65 4.86 -14.89
N GLU A 65 -2.92 4.14 -14.04
CA GLU A 65 -2.74 4.51 -12.64
C GLU A 65 -1.77 5.68 -12.49
N TRP A 66 -0.80 5.82 -13.40
CA TRP A 66 0.07 7.00 -13.48
C TRP A 66 -0.74 8.24 -13.86
N ASP A 67 -1.64 8.12 -14.83
CA ASP A 67 -2.49 9.24 -15.26
C ASP A 67 -3.35 9.74 -14.08
N LYS A 68 -3.94 8.81 -13.30
CA LYS A 68 -4.63 9.13 -12.05
C LYS A 68 -3.73 9.73 -10.98
N CYS A 69 -2.46 9.33 -10.86
CA CYS A 69 -1.51 9.98 -9.95
C CYS A 69 -1.13 11.39 -10.40
N LEU A 70 -1.26 11.70 -11.70
CA LEU A 70 -1.01 13.02 -12.26
C LEU A 70 -2.24 13.95 -12.20
N GLU A 71 -3.44 13.41 -11.96
CA GLU A 71 -4.67 14.16 -11.68
C GLU A 71 -4.63 14.84 -10.29
N ALA A 72 -3.64 15.70 -10.07
CA ALA A 72 -3.36 16.47 -8.85
C ALA A 72 -4.43 17.53 -8.50
N LEU A 73 -5.66 17.34 -8.97
CA LEU A 73 -6.79 18.16 -8.61
C LEU A 73 -7.30 17.75 -7.22
N PRO A 74 -7.59 18.71 -6.33
CA PRO A 74 -8.30 18.41 -5.09
C PRO A 74 -9.79 18.16 -5.37
N CYS A 75 -10.35 17.06 -4.86
CA CYS A 75 -11.80 16.83 -4.75
C CYS A 75 -12.25 16.88 -3.30
N LEU A 76 -13.49 17.32 -3.08
CA LEU A 76 -14.12 17.29 -1.77
C LEU A 76 -14.36 15.84 -1.36
N ALA A 77 -13.82 15.44 -0.20
CA ALA A 77 -13.89 14.08 0.34
C ALA A 77 -14.98 13.93 1.42
N SER A 78 -16.10 14.63 1.26
CA SER A 78 -17.18 14.65 2.26
C SER A 78 -17.90 13.31 2.42
N ASP A 79 -17.82 12.45 1.41
CA ASP A 79 -18.31 11.07 1.43
C ASP A 79 -17.43 10.12 2.27
N LEU A 80 -16.18 10.51 2.52
CA LEU A 80 -15.24 9.77 3.39
C LEU A 80 -15.21 10.35 4.81
N PHE A 81 -15.12 11.68 4.91
CA PHE A 81 -14.78 12.38 6.16
C PHE A 81 -15.82 13.43 6.59
N GLY A 82 -17.03 13.40 6.01
CA GLY A 82 -18.06 14.40 6.29
C GLY A 82 -17.67 15.83 5.87
N ASN A 83 -18.46 16.81 6.28
CA ASN A 83 -18.26 18.21 5.88
C ASN A 83 -17.40 19.02 6.87
N LEU A 84 -17.04 18.45 8.01
CA LEU A 84 -16.24 19.15 9.01
C LEU A 84 -14.84 19.44 8.43
N HIS A 85 -14.39 20.69 8.54
CA HIS A 85 -13.12 21.19 7.97
C HIS A 85 -13.02 21.22 6.43
N ASN A 86 -14.07 20.84 5.69
CA ASN A 86 -14.13 20.85 4.23
C ASN A 86 -12.94 20.10 3.58
N PRO A 87 -12.74 18.81 3.92
CA PRO A 87 -11.52 18.09 3.59
C PRO A 87 -11.46 17.79 2.09
N HIS A 88 -10.36 18.18 1.46
CA HIS A 88 -10.08 17.78 0.08
C HIS A 88 -8.96 16.76 0.03
N VAL A 89 -9.10 15.80 -0.88
CA VAL A 89 -8.07 14.81 -1.18
C VAL A 89 -7.80 14.78 -2.68
N HIS A 90 -6.75 14.10 -3.09
CA HIS A 90 -6.38 13.97 -4.49
C HIS A 90 -7.48 13.21 -5.27
N CYS A 91 -7.99 13.78 -6.35
CA CYS A 91 -9.07 13.20 -7.17
C CYS A 91 -8.79 11.75 -7.59
N GLY A 92 -7.59 11.50 -8.14
CA GLY A 92 -7.19 10.16 -8.55
C GLY A 92 -7.23 9.13 -7.41
N PHE A 93 -6.69 9.47 -6.23
CA PHE A 93 -6.71 8.56 -5.08
C PHE A 93 -8.13 8.33 -4.57
N HIS A 94 -8.96 9.39 -4.51
CA HIS A 94 -10.37 9.27 -4.16
C HIS A 94 -11.14 8.37 -5.12
N SER A 95 -10.97 8.56 -6.43
CA SER A 95 -11.63 7.74 -7.46
C SER A 95 -11.21 6.29 -7.35
N LEU A 96 -9.91 5.99 -7.27
CA LEU A 96 -9.42 4.61 -7.10
C LEU A 96 -9.98 3.93 -5.84
N TYR A 97 -10.25 4.71 -4.80
CA TYR A 97 -10.78 4.21 -3.54
C TYR A 97 -12.30 3.98 -3.57
N THR A 98 -13.05 4.84 -4.28
CA THR A 98 -14.53 4.91 -4.19
C THR A 98 -15.28 4.45 -5.43
N SER A 99 -14.63 4.38 -6.60
CA SER A 99 -15.27 3.99 -7.86
C SER A 99 -15.77 2.55 -7.84
N LYS A 100 -16.97 2.34 -8.41
CA LYS A 100 -17.65 1.05 -8.52
C LYS A 100 -18.62 1.02 -9.70
N ASP A 101 -18.95 -0.17 -10.17
CA ASP A 101 -19.89 -0.40 -11.26
C ASP A 101 -20.64 -1.72 -11.01
N GLN A 102 -21.98 -1.66 -10.97
CA GLN A 102 -22.83 -2.83 -10.76
C GLN A 102 -22.64 -3.91 -11.85
N ASN A 103 -22.19 -3.51 -13.04
CA ASN A 103 -21.91 -4.41 -14.15
C ASN A 103 -20.48 -4.98 -14.12
N SER A 104 -19.60 -4.50 -13.23
CA SER A 104 -18.25 -5.05 -13.08
C SER A 104 -18.29 -6.42 -12.39
N THR A 105 -17.43 -7.34 -12.86
CA THR A 105 -17.21 -8.62 -12.18
C THR A 105 -16.55 -8.42 -10.81
N TYR A 106 -15.58 -7.50 -10.71
CA TYR A 106 -14.71 -7.34 -9.52
C TYR A 106 -15.03 -6.11 -8.66
N ASN A 107 -15.73 -5.11 -9.21
CA ASN A 107 -15.99 -3.83 -8.54
C ASN A 107 -17.48 -3.47 -8.48
N LYS A 108 -18.33 -4.45 -8.17
CA LYS A 108 -19.73 -4.19 -7.78
C LYS A 108 -19.80 -3.29 -6.54
N THR A 109 -18.85 -3.50 -5.64
CA THR A 109 -18.51 -2.64 -4.51
C THR A 109 -17.14 -2.00 -4.75
N SER A 110 -16.92 -0.82 -4.19
CA SER A 110 -15.65 -0.09 -4.33
C SER A 110 -14.53 -0.74 -3.52
N ALA A 111 -13.29 -0.36 -3.80
CA ALA A 111 -12.13 -0.83 -3.02
C ALA A 111 -12.29 -0.48 -1.53
N ARG A 112 -12.82 0.72 -1.24
CA ARG A 112 -13.22 1.16 0.11
C ARG A 112 -14.20 0.18 0.76
N GLU A 113 -15.31 -0.11 0.10
CA GLU A 113 -16.34 -1.00 0.67
C GLU A 113 -15.78 -2.41 0.94
N GLN A 114 -14.96 -2.93 0.03
CA GLN A 114 -14.31 -4.23 0.18
C GLN A 114 -13.36 -4.26 1.39
N VAL A 115 -12.44 -3.28 1.50
CA VAL A 115 -11.45 -3.26 2.59
C VAL A 115 -12.09 -3.01 3.95
N LEU A 116 -13.07 -2.11 4.03
CA LEU A 116 -13.75 -1.79 5.28
C LEU A 116 -14.58 -2.99 5.78
N ALA A 117 -15.22 -3.74 4.88
CA ALA A 117 -15.94 -4.96 5.23
C ALA A 117 -14.99 -6.06 5.75
N ALA A 118 -13.85 -6.27 5.08
CA ALA A 118 -12.83 -7.25 5.49
C ALA A 118 -12.24 -6.90 6.87
N VAL A 119 -11.85 -5.64 7.08
CA VAL A 119 -11.34 -5.16 8.38
C VAL A 119 -12.40 -5.30 9.47
N ARG A 120 -13.64 -4.87 9.22
CA ARG A 120 -14.75 -4.99 10.18
C ARG A 120 -14.95 -6.43 10.63
N LYS A 121 -14.98 -7.37 9.68
CA LYS A 121 -15.14 -8.79 9.96
C LYS A 121 -14.07 -9.31 10.92
N LEU A 122 -12.80 -8.95 10.70
CA LEU A 122 -11.69 -9.37 11.55
C LEU A 122 -11.69 -8.67 12.92
N VAL A 123 -12.02 -7.38 12.95
CA VAL A 123 -12.20 -6.60 14.20
C VAL A 123 -13.28 -7.22 15.08
N ASP A 124 -14.41 -7.63 14.48
CA ASP A 124 -15.50 -8.28 15.21
C ASP A 124 -15.16 -9.70 15.64
N GLN A 125 -14.44 -10.45 14.79
CA GLN A 125 -14.00 -11.82 15.07
C GLN A 125 -13.02 -11.88 16.25
N TYR A 126 -12.07 -10.96 16.33
CA TYR A 126 -11.02 -10.94 17.36
C TYR A 126 -11.27 -9.90 18.46
N LYS A 127 -12.53 -9.47 18.62
CA LYS A 127 -12.91 -8.41 19.57
C LYS A 127 -12.49 -8.68 21.02
N ASP A 128 -12.38 -9.94 21.43
CA ASP A 128 -12.00 -10.34 22.79
C ASP A 128 -10.46 -10.43 22.98
N GLU A 129 -9.69 -10.19 21.93
CA GLU A 129 -8.22 -10.17 21.96
C GLU A 129 -7.67 -8.72 22.05
N GLU A 130 -6.36 -8.61 22.22
CA GLU A 130 -5.60 -7.39 21.94
C GLU A 130 -5.33 -7.35 20.43
N VAL A 131 -5.88 -6.35 19.74
CA VAL A 131 -5.85 -6.24 18.27
C VAL A 131 -5.17 -4.94 17.86
N SER A 132 -4.39 -4.97 16.77
CA SER A 132 -3.93 -3.79 16.04
C SER A 132 -4.29 -3.89 14.56
N ILE A 133 -4.40 -2.74 13.89
CA ILE A 133 -4.56 -2.67 12.43
C ILE A 133 -3.33 -1.97 11.87
N THR A 134 -2.56 -2.67 11.04
CA THR A 134 -1.38 -2.15 10.35
C THR A 134 -1.68 -2.00 8.87
N ILE A 135 -1.39 -0.84 8.30
CA ILE A 135 -1.67 -0.53 6.90
C ILE A 135 -0.38 -0.10 6.24
N THR A 136 -0.11 -0.60 5.04
CA THR A 136 1.13 -0.26 4.34
C THR A 136 0.94 -0.17 2.83
N GLY A 137 1.91 0.48 2.19
CA GLY A 137 1.99 0.63 0.75
C GLY A 137 3.18 1.50 0.36
N ASN A 138 3.55 1.40 -0.91
CA ASN A 138 4.60 2.20 -1.54
C ASN A 138 4.00 3.00 -2.70
N SER A 139 4.48 4.23 -2.93
CA SER A 139 4.04 5.07 -4.05
C SER A 139 2.51 5.26 -4.02
N LEU A 140 1.75 5.03 -5.09
CA LEU A 140 0.28 5.04 -5.05
C LEU A 140 -0.30 4.26 -3.86
N GLY A 141 0.23 3.08 -3.55
CA GLY A 141 -0.24 2.25 -2.44
C GLY A 141 -0.10 2.95 -1.07
N SER A 142 0.88 3.83 -0.90
CA SER A 142 1.04 4.61 0.33
C SER A 142 -0.07 5.67 0.51
N ALA A 143 -0.53 6.27 -0.59
CA ALA A 143 -1.62 7.23 -0.58
C ALA A 143 -2.93 6.54 -0.23
N MET A 144 -3.18 5.37 -0.84
CA MET A 144 -4.30 4.52 -0.51
C MET A 144 -4.26 4.06 0.95
N ALA A 145 -3.08 3.62 1.44
CA ALA A 145 -2.88 3.25 2.84
C ALA A 145 -3.20 4.39 3.81
N THR A 146 -2.78 5.62 3.48
CA THR A 146 -3.07 6.82 4.27
C THR A 146 -4.57 7.12 4.30
N LEU A 147 -5.25 7.10 3.15
CA LEU A 147 -6.70 7.27 3.08
C LEU A 147 -7.44 6.19 3.88
N THR A 148 -7.07 4.92 3.70
CA THR A 148 -7.70 3.79 4.40
C THR A 148 -7.51 3.87 5.91
N ALA A 149 -6.33 4.25 6.39
CA ALA A 149 -6.07 4.37 7.82
C ALA A 149 -6.97 5.42 8.49
N MET A 150 -7.09 6.59 7.85
CA MET A 150 -7.95 7.65 8.34
C MET A 150 -9.43 7.29 8.22
N ASP A 151 -9.86 6.70 7.11
CA ASP A 151 -11.25 6.27 6.90
C ASP A 151 -11.69 5.22 7.94
N ILE A 152 -10.82 4.25 8.24
CA ILE A 152 -11.08 3.23 9.25
C ILE A 152 -11.35 3.86 10.62
N ALA A 153 -10.49 4.77 11.07
CA ALA A 153 -10.63 5.38 12.38
C ALA A 153 -11.75 6.44 12.44
N TYR A 154 -11.89 7.24 11.38
CA TYR A 154 -12.92 8.29 11.31
C TYR A 154 -14.33 7.70 11.32
N ASN A 155 -14.53 6.57 10.63
CA ASN A 155 -15.82 5.89 10.53
C ASN A 155 -15.95 4.68 11.49
N ASP A 156 -15.12 4.62 12.55
CA ASP A 156 -15.19 3.63 13.62
C ASP A 156 -15.05 2.15 13.19
N TYR A 157 -14.45 1.88 12.03
CA TYR A 157 -14.14 0.52 11.55
C TYR A 157 -13.08 -0.21 12.38
N ASN A 158 -12.36 0.50 13.23
CA ASN A 158 -11.46 -0.06 14.24
C ASN A 158 -12.12 -0.40 15.58
N LYS A 159 -13.45 -0.27 15.71
CA LYS A 159 -14.19 -0.55 16.96
C LYS A 159 -15.15 -1.72 16.79
N PRO A 160 -15.11 -2.79 17.61
CA PRO A 160 -16.04 -3.91 17.45
C PRO A 160 -17.50 -3.46 17.43
N SER A 161 -18.31 -4.02 16.52
CA SER A 161 -19.73 -3.70 16.36
C SER A 161 -20.53 -3.91 17.65
N SER A 162 -20.13 -4.89 18.48
CA SER A 162 -20.77 -5.17 19.76
C SER A 162 -20.25 -4.30 20.92
N GLU A 163 -19.11 -3.62 20.76
CA GLU A 163 -18.43 -2.88 21.81
C GLU A 163 -17.91 -1.52 21.32
N PRO A 164 -18.79 -0.55 21.04
CA PRO A 164 -18.43 0.72 20.41
C PRO A 164 -17.55 1.63 21.28
N LYS A 165 -17.27 1.25 22.53
CA LYS A 165 -16.35 1.95 23.44
C LYS A 165 -14.91 1.44 23.34
N LYS A 166 -14.70 0.25 22.76
CA LYS A 166 -13.37 -0.34 22.56
C LYS A 166 -12.90 0.05 21.17
N SER A 167 -11.75 0.71 21.07
CA SER A 167 -11.10 1.00 19.80
C SER A 167 -9.73 0.32 19.72
N PHE A 168 -9.39 -0.13 18.53
CA PHE A 168 -8.08 -0.71 18.23
C PHE A 168 -7.19 0.32 17.52
N PRO A 169 -5.89 0.39 17.84
CA PRO A 169 -4.98 1.31 17.19
C PRO A 169 -4.81 0.99 15.70
N VAL A 170 -4.78 2.03 14.87
CA VAL A 170 -4.53 1.97 13.43
C VAL A 170 -3.19 2.60 13.14
N THR A 171 -2.25 1.85 12.57
CA THR A 171 -0.91 2.33 12.24
C THR A 171 -0.65 2.19 10.74
N ALA A 172 -0.39 3.29 10.06
CA ALA A 172 0.07 3.30 8.68
C ALA A 172 1.60 3.45 8.63
N ILE A 173 2.30 2.50 8.03
CA ILE A 173 3.73 2.59 7.74
C ILE A 173 3.88 2.61 6.23
N VAL A 174 4.28 3.74 5.68
CA VAL A 174 4.18 3.98 4.26
C VAL A 174 5.47 4.48 3.66
N PHE A 175 5.76 4.05 2.43
CA PHE A 175 7.03 4.33 1.75
C PHE A 175 6.79 5.20 0.52
N ALA A 176 7.67 6.17 0.28
CA ALA A 176 7.63 7.01 -0.92
C ALA A 176 6.28 7.71 -1.10
N SER A 177 5.72 8.25 -0.01
CA SER A 177 4.32 8.66 0.01
C SER A 177 4.08 10.04 -0.58
N PRO A 178 3.29 10.17 -1.67
CA PRO A 178 2.87 11.48 -2.14
C PRO A 178 1.89 12.10 -1.15
N ARG A 179 1.69 13.41 -1.25
CA ARG A 179 0.71 14.14 -0.45
C ARG A 179 -0.70 13.75 -0.87
N VAL A 180 -1.55 13.50 0.12
CA VAL A 180 -2.86 12.87 -0.09
C VAL A 180 -4.01 13.87 -0.04
N GLY A 181 -3.97 14.82 0.89
CA GLY A 181 -5.05 15.77 1.10
C GLY A 181 -4.57 17.14 1.55
N ASP A 182 -5.53 18.05 1.71
CA ASP A 182 -5.30 19.45 2.03
C ASP A 182 -5.24 19.72 3.55
N LEU A 183 -5.33 21.00 3.92
CA LEU A 183 -5.39 21.40 5.33
C LEU A 183 -6.64 20.88 6.05
N GLY A 184 -7.77 20.75 5.36
CA GLY A 184 -9.00 20.18 5.93
C GLY A 184 -8.79 18.70 6.27
N PHE A 185 -8.20 17.94 5.35
CA PHE A 185 -7.80 16.55 5.58
C PHE A 185 -6.81 16.41 6.75
N LYS A 186 -5.79 17.28 6.83
CA LYS A 186 -4.86 17.30 7.97
C LYS A 186 -5.57 17.56 9.31
N LYS A 187 -6.53 18.48 9.37
CA LYS A 187 -7.27 18.75 10.61
C LYS A 187 -8.04 17.52 11.08
N ILE A 188 -8.65 16.78 10.15
CA ILE A 188 -9.28 15.50 10.47
C ILE A 188 -8.25 14.52 11.05
N TYR A 189 -7.07 14.38 10.43
CA TYR A 189 -6.00 13.53 10.98
C TYR A 189 -5.60 13.93 12.41
N ASP A 190 -5.41 15.23 12.66
CA ASP A 190 -5.00 15.74 13.96
C ASP A 190 -6.03 15.45 15.09
N ASP A 191 -7.31 15.26 14.74
CA ASP A 191 -8.38 14.90 15.67
C ASP A 191 -8.49 13.38 15.93
N LEU A 192 -7.87 12.53 15.09
CA LEU A 192 -7.92 11.08 15.17
C LEU A 192 -6.85 10.52 16.13
N LYS A 193 -7.24 10.25 17.37
CA LYS A 193 -6.33 9.78 18.43
C LYS A 193 -5.78 8.37 18.24
N ASP A 194 -6.52 7.51 17.54
CA ASP A 194 -6.18 6.10 17.36
C ASP A 194 -5.35 5.85 16.09
N VAL A 195 -5.01 6.91 15.32
CA VAL A 195 -4.26 6.79 14.07
C VAL A 195 -2.83 7.27 14.24
N HIS A 196 -1.88 6.39 13.93
CA HIS A 196 -0.47 6.72 13.82
C HIS A 196 -0.02 6.52 12.37
N LEU A 197 0.77 7.46 11.85
CA LEU A 197 1.24 7.38 10.47
C LEU A 197 2.73 7.72 10.42
N LEU A 198 3.53 6.78 9.91
CA LEU A 198 4.96 6.92 9.69
C LEU A 198 5.25 6.89 8.20
N ARG A 199 5.75 8.00 7.65
CA ARG A 199 6.19 8.11 6.27
C ARG A 199 7.69 7.93 6.20
N ILE A 200 8.15 6.98 5.40
CA ILE A 200 9.55 6.83 5.05
C ILE A 200 9.75 7.58 3.72
N THR A 201 10.70 8.51 3.71
CA THR A 201 11.07 9.32 2.52
C THR A 201 12.54 9.14 2.20
N ASN A 202 12.88 9.02 0.92
CA ASN A 202 14.26 8.91 0.46
C ASN A 202 14.74 10.23 -0.16
N ALA A 203 15.94 10.69 0.21
CA ALA A 203 16.45 12.03 -0.11
C ALA A 203 16.38 12.43 -1.59
N ASN A 204 16.60 11.47 -2.50
CA ASN A 204 16.59 11.71 -3.96
C ASN A 204 15.28 11.27 -4.65
N ASP A 205 14.27 10.85 -3.89
CA ASP A 205 12.95 10.53 -4.42
C ASP A 205 12.05 11.76 -4.38
N LEU A 206 11.55 12.17 -5.55
CA LEU A 206 10.72 13.37 -5.71
C LEU A 206 9.22 13.10 -5.49
N VAL A 207 8.78 11.84 -5.49
CA VAL A 207 7.36 11.51 -5.37
C VAL A 207 6.75 12.01 -4.05
N PRO A 208 7.43 11.95 -2.90
CA PRO A 208 6.92 12.55 -1.67
C PRO A 208 6.66 14.05 -1.72
N ASP A 209 7.22 14.76 -2.70
CA ASP A 209 6.98 16.19 -2.88
C ASP A 209 5.81 16.52 -3.82
N LEU A 210 5.13 15.49 -4.33
CA LEU A 210 3.98 15.62 -5.20
C LEU A 210 2.66 15.34 -4.46
N PRO A 211 1.58 16.06 -4.78
CA PRO A 211 1.56 17.30 -5.56
C PRO A 211 2.19 18.49 -4.81
N PRO A 212 2.81 19.46 -5.51
CA PRO A 212 3.57 20.54 -4.88
C PRO A 212 2.72 21.61 -4.19
N PHE A 213 1.47 21.84 -4.60
CA PHE A 213 0.64 22.95 -4.12
C PHE A 213 -0.71 22.47 -3.60
N GLY A 214 -1.16 23.00 -2.46
CA GLY A 214 -2.51 22.75 -1.92
C GLY A 214 -2.65 21.45 -1.12
N PHE A 215 -1.67 20.55 -1.18
CA PHE A 215 -1.65 19.30 -0.42
C PHE A 215 -0.62 19.35 0.71
N ILE A 216 -0.92 18.70 1.82
CA ILE A 216 -0.13 18.69 3.05
C ILE A 216 0.04 17.26 3.52
N HIS A 217 1.25 16.93 3.98
CA HIS A 217 1.54 15.65 4.61
C HIS A 217 0.88 15.53 5.99
N VAL A 218 0.45 14.32 6.31
CA VAL A 218 0.04 13.90 7.66
C VAL A 218 1.05 12.91 8.24
N GLY A 219 1.01 12.71 9.54
CA GLY A 219 1.93 11.81 10.25
C GLY A 219 3.38 12.27 10.32
N GLU A 220 4.20 11.41 10.91
CA GLU A 220 5.63 11.62 11.16
C GLU A 220 6.48 11.22 9.97
N ASN A 221 7.61 11.91 9.77
CA ASN A 221 8.55 11.62 8.69
C ASN A 221 9.82 10.96 9.22
N LEU A 222 10.18 9.81 8.66
CA LEU A 222 11.47 9.15 8.83
C LEU A 222 12.28 9.31 7.53
N PRO A 223 13.15 10.34 7.43
CA PRO A 223 14.00 10.52 6.27
C PRO A 223 15.13 9.49 6.25
N ILE A 224 15.39 8.94 5.07
CA ILE A 224 16.54 8.09 4.75
C ILE A 224 17.29 8.69 3.57
N ASP A 225 18.56 8.36 3.45
CA ASP A 225 19.38 8.74 2.29
C ASP A 225 20.11 7.51 1.75
N THR A 226 19.60 6.96 0.66
CA THR A 226 20.22 5.79 0.02
C THR A 226 21.44 6.14 -0.84
N SER A 227 21.71 7.43 -1.10
CA SER A 227 22.89 7.84 -1.86
C SER A 227 24.20 7.62 -1.11
N GLU A 228 24.12 7.52 0.21
CA GLU A 228 25.23 7.17 1.11
C GLU A 228 25.63 5.68 1.03
N SER A 229 24.80 4.83 0.40
CA SER A 229 25.04 3.39 0.33
C SER A 229 26.06 3.01 -0.75
N LYS A 230 27.19 2.45 -0.33
CA LYS A 230 28.20 1.83 -1.24
C LYS A 230 27.68 0.64 -2.07
N PHE A 231 26.56 0.03 -1.65
CA PHE A 231 25.97 -1.12 -2.34
C PHE A 231 25.23 -0.73 -3.61
N LEU A 232 24.75 0.52 -3.68
CA LEU A 232 23.85 0.99 -4.72
C LEU A 232 24.61 1.81 -5.76
N LYS A 233 24.26 1.65 -7.04
CA LYS A 233 24.72 2.55 -8.09
C LYS A 233 24.13 3.95 -7.86
N SER A 234 24.87 4.97 -8.27
CA SER A 234 24.43 6.36 -8.14
C SER A 234 23.18 6.71 -8.95
N ASP A 235 22.88 5.94 -10.00
CA ASP A 235 21.74 6.11 -10.90
C ASP A 235 20.59 5.13 -10.62
N VAL A 236 20.64 4.37 -9.51
CA VAL A 236 19.52 3.52 -9.11
C VAL A 236 18.27 4.37 -8.89
N PHE A 237 17.12 3.89 -9.34
CA PHE A 237 15.87 4.63 -9.17
C PHE A 237 15.45 4.67 -7.69
N PRO A 238 15.51 5.83 -7.00
CA PRO A 238 15.39 5.90 -5.54
C PRO A 238 13.97 5.65 -5.04
N HIS A 239 12.98 5.69 -5.95
CA HIS A 239 11.57 5.49 -5.66
C HIS A 239 11.18 4.01 -5.40
N MET A 240 12.06 3.07 -5.78
CA MET A 240 11.77 1.63 -5.67
C MET A 240 11.67 1.17 -4.22
N LEU A 241 10.64 0.38 -3.90
CA LEU A 241 10.43 -0.13 -2.53
C LEU A 241 11.65 -0.90 -2.01
N ASP A 242 12.27 -1.75 -2.82
CA ASP A 242 13.46 -2.51 -2.41
C ASP A 242 14.63 -1.59 -2.00
N VAL A 243 14.78 -0.45 -2.69
CA VAL A 243 15.78 0.59 -2.35
C VAL A 243 15.41 1.29 -1.04
N TYR A 244 14.12 1.56 -0.80
CA TYR A 244 13.63 2.07 0.47
C TYR A 244 13.89 1.11 1.63
N LEU A 245 13.60 -0.18 1.47
CA LEU A 245 13.83 -1.20 2.51
C LEU A 245 15.31 -1.35 2.82
N HIS A 246 16.17 -1.29 1.81
CA HIS A 246 17.63 -1.23 1.98
C HIS A 246 18.04 0.01 2.77
N GLY A 247 17.47 1.17 2.43
CA GLY A 247 17.66 2.41 3.16
C GLY A 247 17.31 2.29 4.63
N VAL A 248 16.14 1.72 4.95
CA VAL A 248 15.73 1.46 6.34
C VAL A 248 16.67 0.50 7.05
N ALA A 249 17.18 -0.51 6.35
CA ALA A 249 18.09 -1.50 6.93
C ALA A 249 19.48 -0.93 7.27
N GLY A 250 19.91 0.18 6.63
CA GLY A 250 21.28 0.69 6.80
C GLY A 250 21.47 2.18 7.05
N THR A 251 20.40 2.97 7.07
CA THR A 251 20.47 4.41 7.39
C THR A 251 21.05 4.63 8.79
N GLN A 252 21.94 5.61 8.92
CA GLN A 252 22.51 6.04 10.20
C GLN A 252 21.86 7.34 10.72
N GLY A 253 20.77 7.77 10.08
CA GLY A 253 20.03 8.98 10.42
C GLY A 253 20.88 10.24 10.29
N SER A 254 20.70 11.17 11.23
CA SER A 254 21.40 12.47 11.21
C SER A 254 22.92 12.39 11.41
N LYS A 255 23.46 11.21 11.75
CA LYS A 255 24.92 10.99 11.84
C LYS A 255 25.59 10.93 10.47
N GLY A 256 24.82 10.66 9.41
CA GLY A 256 25.35 10.44 8.06
C GLY A 256 26.05 9.09 7.88
N GLY A 257 26.32 8.74 6.63
CA GLY A 257 26.87 7.43 6.24
C GLY A 257 25.83 6.31 6.21
N PHE A 258 26.31 5.12 5.86
CA PHE A 258 25.48 3.95 5.64
C PHE A 258 26.15 2.67 6.14
N ASN A 259 25.44 1.91 6.97
CA ASN A 259 25.86 0.60 7.43
C ASN A 259 24.65 -0.28 7.72
N LEU A 260 24.58 -1.48 7.14
CA LEU A 260 23.47 -2.41 7.39
C LEU A 260 23.50 -2.87 8.85
N GLU A 261 22.46 -2.53 9.61
CA GLU A 261 22.30 -2.92 11.03
C GLU A 261 21.44 -4.17 11.19
N VAL A 262 20.73 -4.56 10.13
CA VAL A 262 19.93 -5.79 10.07
C VAL A 262 20.30 -6.61 8.83
N PRO A 263 20.17 -7.95 8.86
CA PRO A 263 20.34 -8.77 7.67
C PRO A 263 19.41 -8.30 6.54
N PHE A 264 20.01 -7.97 5.40
CA PHE A 264 19.28 -7.54 4.21
C PHE A 264 19.84 -8.28 2.99
N ASP A 265 18.96 -8.93 2.22
CA ASP A 265 19.36 -9.65 1.01
C ASP A 265 19.50 -8.65 -0.15
N LEU A 266 20.73 -8.31 -0.51
CA LEU A 266 21.03 -7.37 -1.59
C LEU A 266 20.41 -7.80 -2.92
N ALA A 267 20.16 -9.10 -3.16
CA ALA A 267 19.56 -9.56 -4.40
C ALA A 267 18.20 -8.93 -4.69
N ILE A 268 17.43 -8.55 -3.66
CA ILE A 268 16.11 -7.95 -3.87
C ILE A 268 16.18 -6.55 -4.51
N ILE A 269 17.31 -5.84 -4.42
CA ILE A 269 17.51 -4.57 -5.13
C ILE A 269 17.36 -4.76 -6.64
N ASN A 270 17.94 -5.83 -7.19
CA ASN A 270 17.88 -6.13 -8.61
C ASN A 270 16.60 -6.85 -9.04
N LYS A 271 15.61 -7.01 -8.15
CA LYS A 271 14.34 -7.68 -8.46
C LYS A 271 13.69 -7.08 -9.70
N LEU A 272 13.60 -5.74 -9.74
CA LEU A 272 13.02 -4.96 -10.84
C LEU A 272 13.98 -3.90 -11.40
N THR A 273 15.23 -3.88 -10.94
CA THR A 273 16.23 -2.87 -11.31
C THR A 273 17.59 -3.50 -11.67
N ASP A 274 18.56 -2.66 -12.01
CA ASP A 274 19.99 -3.00 -12.06
C ASP A 274 20.75 -2.09 -11.07
N GLY A 275 20.33 -2.12 -9.81
CA GLY A 275 20.66 -1.12 -8.81
C GLY A 275 21.93 -1.38 -7.99
N LEU A 276 22.49 -2.59 -8.01
CA LEU A 276 23.70 -2.92 -7.25
C LEU A 276 24.98 -2.56 -8.01
N THR A 277 25.99 -2.00 -7.32
CA THR A 277 27.31 -1.74 -7.95
C THR A 277 28.01 -3.03 -8.38
N ASP A 278 28.93 -2.95 -9.35
CA ASP A 278 29.63 -4.11 -9.91
C ASP A 278 30.36 -4.98 -8.85
N GLU A 279 30.78 -4.37 -7.74
CA GLU A 279 31.38 -5.08 -6.61
C GLU A 279 30.40 -6.08 -5.97
N TYR A 280 29.16 -5.65 -5.78
CA TYR A 280 28.10 -6.40 -5.10
C TYR A 280 27.13 -7.10 -6.06
N ASN A 281 27.30 -6.91 -7.38
CA ASN A 281 26.44 -7.48 -8.42
C ASN A 281 26.94 -8.84 -8.97
N LYS A 282 28.05 -9.37 -8.46
CA LYS A 282 28.65 -10.62 -8.93
C LYS A 282 27.71 -11.80 -8.65
N ASN A 283 26.95 -12.21 -9.66
CA ASN A 283 25.94 -13.28 -9.67
C ASN A 283 24.49 -12.87 -9.30
N ILE A 284 24.15 -11.59 -9.37
CA ILE A 284 22.77 -11.14 -9.19
C ILE A 284 22.31 -10.50 -10.51
N PRO A 285 21.58 -11.22 -11.38
CA PRO A 285 21.12 -10.63 -12.64
C PRO A 285 20.24 -9.41 -12.39
N ALA A 286 20.37 -8.39 -13.24
CA ALA A 286 19.42 -7.28 -13.26
C ALA A 286 18.02 -7.76 -13.62
N LYS A 287 16.99 -7.16 -13.01
CA LYS A 287 15.56 -7.42 -13.28
C LYS A 287 15.23 -8.90 -13.28
N TRP A 288 15.77 -9.64 -12.31
CA TRP A 288 15.71 -11.10 -12.30
C TRP A 288 14.31 -11.65 -12.00
N TRP A 289 13.41 -10.84 -11.41
CA TRP A 289 12.07 -11.30 -11.08
C TRP A 289 11.19 -11.35 -12.34
N VAL A 290 10.91 -12.57 -12.76
CA VAL A 290 10.00 -12.91 -13.84
C VAL A 290 9.32 -14.23 -13.51
N GLU A 291 8.05 -14.36 -13.87
CA GLU A 291 7.36 -15.65 -13.82
C GLU A 291 8.10 -16.67 -14.68
N GLU A 292 8.08 -17.94 -14.28
CA GLU A 292 8.67 -19.02 -15.07
C GLU A 292 8.10 -18.98 -16.49
N ASN A 293 8.98 -18.93 -17.50
CA ASN A 293 8.61 -18.78 -18.92
C ASN A 293 7.63 -17.62 -19.19
N GLN A 294 7.66 -16.55 -18.38
CA GLN A 294 6.72 -15.42 -18.46
C GLN A 294 5.24 -15.85 -18.33
N GLY A 295 4.97 -16.92 -17.59
CA GLY A 295 3.61 -17.46 -17.39
C GLY A 295 3.14 -18.40 -18.50
N MET A 296 4.02 -18.75 -19.46
CA MET A 296 3.70 -19.74 -20.49
C MET A 296 3.87 -21.16 -19.96
N VAL A 297 2.82 -21.96 -20.06
CA VAL A 297 2.77 -23.36 -19.63
C VAL A 297 2.56 -24.25 -20.85
N GLN A 298 3.38 -25.30 -20.99
CA GLN A 298 3.19 -26.29 -22.03
C GLN A 298 2.05 -27.25 -21.66
N ASN A 299 1.11 -27.44 -22.57
CA ASN A 299 0.02 -28.39 -22.44
C ASN A 299 0.47 -29.80 -22.83
N ASP A 300 -0.33 -30.81 -22.46
CA ASP A 300 -0.05 -32.22 -22.76
C ASP A 300 0.07 -32.54 -24.27
N ASP A 301 -0.56 -31.73 -25.12
CA ASP A 301 -0.48 -31.84 -26.60
C ASP A 301 0.74 -31.14 -27.22
N GLY A 302 1.59 -30.55 -26.38
CA GLY A 302 2.80 -29.83 -26.79
C GLY A 302 2.60 -28.36 -27.13
N THR A 303 1.35 -27.85 -27.13
CA THR A 303 1.05 -26.42 -27.33
C THR A 303 1.32 -25.60 -26.05
N TYR A 304 1.27 -24.27 -26.13
CA TYR A 304 1.54 -23.38 -25.00
C TYR A 304 0.35 -22.49 -24.63
N THR A 305 -0.11 -22.66 -23.39
CA THR A 305 -0.95 -21.83 -22.53
C THR A 305 -0.34 -20.56 -21.96
N ALA A 306 -0.91 -19.36 -22.10
CA ALA A 306 -0.64 -18.31 -21.11
C ALA A 306 -1.52 -18.56 -19.87
N GLN A 307 -0.93 -18.79 -18.70
CA GLN A 307 -1.65 -18.97 -17.43
C GLN A 307 -1.21 -17.89 -16.44
N PHE A 308 -1.98 -16.80 -16.40
CA PHE A 308 -1.81 -15.75 -15.41
C PHE A 308 -2.84 -15.94 -14.28
N TYR A 309 -2.37 -16.06 -13.05
CA TYR A 309 -3.26 -16.13 -11.89
C TYR A 309 -3.74 -14.73 -11.51
N VAL A 310 -5.04 -14.50 -11.61
CA VAL A 310 -5.72 -13.36 -10.99
C VAL A 310 -6.52 -13.94 -9.82
N PRO A 311 -6.31 -13.49 -8.58
CA PRO A 311 -7.10 -14.00 -7.46
C PRO A 311 -8.59 -13.72 -7.65
N ASP A 312 -9.45 -14.55 -7.05
CA ASP A 312 -10.89 -14.29 -7.07
C ASP A 312 -11.25 -13.11 -6.14
N PRO A 313 -12.27 -12.30 -6.49
CA PRO A 313 -12.75 -11.23 -5.62
C PRO A 313 -13.38 -11.79 -4.33
N PRO A 314 -13.47 -10.98 -3.27
CA PRO A 314 -14.05 -11.42 -2.01
C PRO A 314 -15.54 -11.72 -2.20
N VAL A 315 -15.99 -12.86 -1.68
CA VAL A 315 -17.42 -13.22 -1.68
C VAL A 315 -18.12 -12.40 -0.58
N VAL A 316 -18.56 -11.19 -0.92
CA VAL A 316 -19.39 -10.39 -0.01
C VAL A 316 -20.78 -11.02 0.04
N ALA A 317 -21.17 -11.59 1.18
CA ALA A 317 -22.55 -11.95 1.43
C ALA A 317 -23.38 -10.66 1.47
N LEU A 318 -24.26 -10.47 0.47
CA LEU A 318 -25.26 -9.41 0.48
C LEU A 318 -26.29 -9.74 1.56
N ASN A 319 -26.12 -9.18 2.76
CA ASN A 319 -27.16 -9.13 3.79
C ASN A 319 -27.52 -7.68 4.07
#